data_AF-A0A4R1RVU8-F1
#
_entry.id   AF-A0A4R1RVU8-F1
#
_cell.length_a   1.000
_cell.length_b   1.000
_cell.length_c   1.000
_cell.angle_alpha   90.00
_cell.angle_beta   90.00
_cell.angle_gamma   90.00
#
_symmetry.space_group_name_H-M   'P 1'
#
loop_
_entity.id
_entity.type
_entity.pdbx_description
1 polymer ?
#
loop_
_entity_poly.entity_id
_entity_poly.type
_entity_poly.pdbx_seq_one_letter_code
_entity_poly.pdbx_strand_id
1 'polypeptide(L)'
;MAREPNKKTETLSIRLDPKTRFILEYLSRLKGQTITTVVERAIVSAASQSPIPREYEDPITWHDLWDVSEGVRALNIAAVPETYPTYDEERRLVFAREHWPFFYSDENYKYPLNYYVDTLWPRVDEFIRIHDESRQSNYFAAGEAMQQALSAARIEPPAWPQPKRVVEKTKPLSDDDIPF
;
A
#
# COMPACT_ATOMS: atom_id res chain seq x y z
N MET A 1 24.81 22.29 -2.47
CA MET A 1 23.79 22.87 -1.57
C MET A 1 22.81 21.75 -1.23
N ALA A 2 22.78 21.28 0.02
CA ALA A 2 21.87 20.24 0.45
C ALA A 2 20.47 20.85 0.69
N ARG A 3 19.44 20.34 0.01
CA ARG A 3 18.04 20.65 0.33
C ARG A 3 17.74 19.99 1.67
N GLU A 4 17.49 20.76 2.71
CA GLU A 4 16.87 20.23 3.92
C GLU A 4 15.50 19.64 3.55
N PRO A 5 15.16 18.41 4.00
CA PRO A 5 13.85 17.85 3.76
C PRO A 5 12.83 18.72 4.51
N ASN A 6 12.00 19.43 3.75
CA ASN A 6 10.89 20.20 4.29
C ASN A 6 9.97 19.23 5.06
N LYS A 7 10.07 19.21 6.40
CA LYS A 7 9.21 18.40 7.27
C LYS A 7 7.78 18.92 7.10
N LYS A 8 7.00 18.28 6.23
CA LYS A 8 5.56 18.51 6.14
C LYS A 8 4.96 18.14 7.50
N THR A 9 4.57 19.14 8.27
CA THR A 9 3.84 18.97 9.52
C THR A 9 2.35 18.97 9.22
N GLU A 10 1.63 18.00 9.76
CA GLU A 10 0.16 17.93 9.66
C GLU A 10 -0.49 18.50 10.92
N THR A 11 -1.61 19.19 10.75
CA THR A 11 -2.36 19.79 11.87
C THR A 11 -3.42 18.81 12.38
N LEU A 12 -3.33 18.44 13.66
CA LEU A 12 -4.31 17.59 14.34
C LEU A 12 -5.25 18.43 15.22
N SER A 13 -6.55 18.37 14.95
CA SER A 13 -7.60 19.04 15.76
C SER A 13 -8.44 17.99 16.49
N ILE A 14 -8.38 17.98 17.82
CA ILE A 14 -9.11 17.03 18.67
C ILE A 14 -9.95 17.80 19.70
N ARG A 15 -11.18 17.34 19.92
CA ARG A 15 -12.02 17.80 21.04
C ARG A 15 -11.67 16.98 22.28
N LEU A 16 -11.24 17.66 23.33
CA LEU A 16 -10.92 17.05 24.62
C LEU A 16 -11.86 17.60 25.68
N ASP A 17 -12.33 16.73 26.58
CA ASP A 17 -13.01 17.18 27.79
C ASP A 17 -12.01 17.91 28.72
N PRO A 18 -12.51 18.75 29.65
CA PRO A 18 -11.64 19.53 30.53
C PRO A 18 -10.65 18.69 31.36
N LYS A 19 -11.04 17.48 31.78
CA LYS A 19 -10.20 16.60 32.59
C LYS A 19 -9.05 16.04 31.77
N THR A 20 -9.32 15.55 30.55
CA THR A 20 -8.27 15.04 29.66
C THR A 20 -7.29 16.13 29.25
N ARG A 21 -7.79 17.35 28.98
CA ARG A 21 -6.93 18.51 28.73
C ARG A 21 -5.99 18.78 29.90
N PHE A 22 -6.52 18.83 31.13
CA PHE A 22 -5.72 19.07 32.32
C PHE A 22 -4.62 17.99 32.50
N ILE A 23 -4.97 16.71 32.31
CA ILE A 23 -4.00 15.60 32.41
C ILE A 23 -2.88 15.77 31.37
N LEU A 24 -3.22 16.15 30.14
CA LEU A 24 -2.23 16.38 29.08
C LEU A 24 -1.28 17.54 29.41
N GLU A 25 -1.81 18.65 29.91
CA GLU A 25 -1.01 19.80 30.37
C GLU A 25 -0.11 19.43 31.56
N TYR A 26 -0.62 18.66 32.52
CA TYR A 26 0.15 18.14 33.66
C TYR A 26 1.31 17.26 33.19
N LEU A 27 1.06 16.31 32.28
CA LEU A 27 2.09 15.41 31.73
C LEU A 27 3.16 16.16 30.96
N SER A 28 2.76 17.16 30.16
CA SER A 28 3.68 18.06 29.44
C SER A 28 4.64 18.76 30.41
N ARG A 29 4.13 19.33 31.51
CA ARG A 29 4.95 19.97 32.54
C ARG A 29 5.84 18.97 33.29
N LEU A 30 5.28 17.83 33.69
CA LEU A 30 6.00 16.79 34.42
C LEU A 30 7.20 16.24 33.63
N LYS A 31 7.05 16.07 32.31
CA LYS A 31 8.09 15.55 31.43
C LYS A 31 8.99 16.64 30.82
N GLY A 32 8.69 17.92 31.05
CA GLY A 32 9.41 19.05 30.42
C GLY A 32 9.33 19.04 28.90
N GLN A 33 8.21 18.57 28.32
CA GLN A 33 8.02 18.42 26.88
C GLN A 33 6.83 19.22 26.40
N THR A 34 6.79 19.57 25.11
CA THR A 34 5.59 20.19 24.54
C THR A 34 4.42 19.21 24.56
N ILE A 35 3.19 19.72 24.61
CA ILE A 35 1.98 18.91 24.51
C ILE A 35 2.02 18.03 23.26
N THR A 36 2.43 18.60 22.11
CA THR A 36 2.62 17.88 20.85
C THR A 36 3.52 16.66 21.00
N THR A 37 4.70 16.83 21.60
CA THR A 37 5.66 15.71 21.81
C THR A 37 5.09 14.63 22.72
N VAL A 38 4.34 15.00 23.76
CA VAL A 38 3.69 14.02 24.66
C VAL A 38 2.65 13.21 23.88
N VAL A 39 1.83 13.86 23.06
CA VAL A 39 0.80 13.20 22.22
C VAL A 39 1.45 12.28 21.20
N GLU A 40 2.44 12.75 20.43
CA GLU A 40 3.14 11.95 19.41
C GLU A 40 3.74 10.68 20.02
N ARG A 41 4.45 10.80 21.15
CA ARG A 41 5.03 9.64 21.84
C ARG A 41 3.97 8.69 22.36
N ALA A 42 2.86 9.21 22.88
CA ALA A 42 1.77 8.38 23.35
C ALA A 42 1.13 7.59 22.20
N ILE A 43 0.90 8.23 21.04
CA ILE A 43 0.36 7.58 19.85
C ILE A 43 1.31 6.49 19.35
N VAL A 44 2.60 6.80 19.17
CA VAL A 44 3.59 5.80 18.71
C VAL A 44 3.71 4.64 19.69
N SER A 45 3.72 4.92 21.00
CA SER A 45 3.77 3.88 22.03
C SER A 45 2.51 3.00 22.00
N ALA A 46 1.33 3.60 21.84
CA ALA A 46 0.07 2.86 21.75
C ALA A 46 0.04 2.01 20.47
N ALA A 47 0.43 2.56 19.32
CA ALA A 47 0.49 1.82 18.06
C ALA A 47 1.48 0.65 18.12
N SER A 48 2.62 0.83 18.80
CA SER A 48 3.62 -0.23 18.98
C SER A 48 3.16 -1.36 19.91
N GLN A 49 2.13 -1.11 20.72
CA GLN A 49 1.53 -2.09 21.63
C GLN A 49 0.26 -2.74 21.07
N SER A 50 -0.15 -2.36 19.85
CA SER A 50 -1.37 -2.82 19.19
C SER A 50 -1.07 -3.50 17.85
N PRO A 51 -0.30 -4.60 17.83
CA PRO A 51 -0.10 -5.37 16.61
C PRO A 51 -1.40 -6.08 16.20
N ILE A 52 -1.58 -6.27 14.89
CA ILE A 52 -2.67 -7.06 14.32
C ILE A 52 -2.25 -8.54 14.40
N PRO A 53 -2.97 -9.38 15.17
CA PRO A 53 -2.59 -10.78 15.36
C PRO A 53 -2.78 -11.59 14.08
N ARG A 54 -1.90 -12.56 13.85
CA ARG A 54 -1.97 -13.54 12.76
C ARG A 54 -1.84 -14.94 13.34
N GLU A 55 -2.62 -15.89 12.83
CA GLU A 55 -2.74 -17.23 13.45
C GLU A 55 -1.48 -18.09 13.27
N TYR A 56 -0.73 -17.89 12.17
CA TYR A 56 0.44 -18.70 11.80
C TYR A 56 1.65 -17.87 11.32
N GLU A 57 1.61 -16.56 11.49
CA GLU A 57 2.63 -15.62 11.01
C GLU A 57 2.98 -14.61 12.10
N ASP A 58 4.07 -13.87 11.90
CA ASP A 58 4.38 -12.74 12.76
C ASP A 58 3.23 -11.71 12.73
N PRO A 59 2.89 -11.08 13.86
CA PRO A 59 1.87 -10.04 13.90
C PRO A 59 2.25 -8.86 13.00
N ILE A 60 1.26 -8.31 12.31
CA ILE A 60 1.45 -7.13 11.46
C ILE A 60 1.43 -5.89 12.34
N THR A 61 2.42 -5.01 12.19
CA THR A 61 2.51 -3.75 12.92
C THR A 61 2.28 -2.55 11.98
N TRP A 62 2.13 -1.36 12.56
CA TRP A 62 2.02 -0.14 11.76
C TRP A 62 3.26 0.11 10.88
N HIS A 63 4.44 -0.40 11.26
CA HIS A 63 5.67 -0.26 10.47
C HIS A 63 5.59 -1.05 9.16
N ASP A 64 4.93 -2.21 9.18
CA ASP A 64 4.77 -3.07 8.01
C ASP A 64 3.82 -2.45 6.97
N LEU A 65 2.91 -1.58 7.44
CA LEU A 65 1.93 -0.90 6.60
C LEU A 65 2.44 0.46 6.09
N TRP A 66 3.37 1.08 6.82
CA TRP A 66 3.84 2.43 6.53
C TRP A 66 4.84 2.46 5.37
N ASP A 67 4.55 3.27 4.36
CA ASP A 67 5.48 3.65 3.30
C ASP A 67 5.45 5.17 3.11
N VAL A 68 6.53 5.73 2.53
CA VAL A 68 6.64 7.14 2.16
C VAL A 68 5.69 7.48 1.01
N SER A 69 5.50 6.54 0.08
CA SER A 69 4.51 6.58 -0.98
C SER A 69 3.11 6.43 -0.41
N GLU A 70 2.26 7.42 -0.68
CA GLU A 70 0.85 7.38 -0.29
C GLU A 70 0.11 6.20 -0.93
N GLY A 71 0.41 5.90 -2.20
CA GLY A 71 -0.24 4.80 -2.89
C GLY A 71 0.15 3.44 -2.36
N VAL A 72 1.44 3.25 -2.05
CA VAL A 72 1.91 1.99 -1.43
C VAL A 72 1.29 1.81 -0.06
N ARG A 73 1.25 2.88 0.76
CA ARG A 73 0.60 2.84 2.07
C ARG A 73 -0.89 2.50 1.96
N ALA A 74 -1.60 3.07 1.00
CA ALA A 74 -3.00 2.75 0.75
C ALA A 74 -3.20 1.30 0.32
N LEU A 75 -2.34 0.75 -0.55
CA LEU A 75 -2.38 -0.66 -0.94
C LEU A 75 -2.09 -1.60 0.24
N ASN A 76 -1.09 -1.27 1.07
CA ASN A 76 -0.72 -2.06 2.23
C ASN A 76 -1.85 -2.12 3.27
N ILE A 77 -2.45 -0.97 3.58
CA ILE A 77 -3.60 -0.90 4.50
C ILE A 77 -4.79 -1.69 3.92
N ALA A 78 -5.15 -1.45 2.65
CA ALA A 78 -6.27 -2.15 2.03
C ALA A 78 -6.09 -3.68 1.96
N ALA A 79 -4.84 -4.15 1.89
CA ALA A 79 -4.53 -5.58 1.84
C ALA A 79 -4.73 -6.32 3.17
N VAL A 80 -4.94 -5.60 4.29
CA VAL A 80 -5.13 -6.17 5.63
C VAL A 80 -6.60 -6.04 6.05
N PRO A 81 -7.40 -7.12 6.04
CA PRO A 81 -8.83 -7.07 6.37
C PRO A 81 -9.13 -6.49 7.75
N GLU A 82 -8.24 -6.70 8.73
CA GLU A 82 -8.37 -6.25 10.11
C GLU A 82 -8.30 -4.72 10.26
N THR A 83 -7.85 -3.99 9.23
CA THR A 83 -7.92 -2.52 9.21
C THR A 83 -9.28 -1.99 8.72
N TYR A 84 -10.22 -2.87 8.37
CA TYR A 84 -11.57 -2.54 7.90
C TYR A 84 -11.56 -1.55 6.72
N PRO A 85 -10.92 -1.91 5.59
CA PRO A 85 -10.86 -1.03 4.44
C PRO A 85 -12.26 -0.64 3.93
N THR A 86 -12.37 0.57 3.43
CA THR A 86 -13.58 1.08 2.78
C THR A 86 -13.77 0.44 1.40
N TYR A 87 -14.99 0.55 0.86
CA TYR A 87 -15.31 0.05 -0.48
C TYR A 87 -14.37 0.60 -1.56
N ASP A 88 -14.05 1.90 -1.51
CA ASP A 88 -13.17 2.52 -2.51
C ASP A 88 -11.72 2.02 -2.39
N GLU A 89 -11.25 1.75 -1.17
CA GLU A 89 -9.92 1.16 -0.92
C GLU A 89 -9.85 -0.29 -1.42
N GLU A 90 -10.87 -1.10 -1.13
CA GLU A 90 -10.98 -2.47 -1.65
C GLU A 90 -11.03 -2.47 -3.18
N ARG A 91 -11.81 -1.58 -3.78
CA ARG A 91 -11.92 -1.44 -5.24
C ARG A 91 -10.58 -1.09 -5.88
N ARG A 92 -9.83 -0.15 -5.30
CA ARG A 92 -8.47 0.22 -5.76
C ARG A 92 -7.50 -0.94 -5.62
N LEU A 93 -7.56 -1.70 -4.52
CA LEU A 93 -6.73 -2.88 -4.32
C LEU A 93 -7.02 -3.97 -5.35
N VAL A 94 -8.30 -4.25 -5.61
CA VAL A 94 -8.70 -5.24 -6.63
C VAL A 94 -8.17 -4.83 -8.00
N PHE A 95 -8.35 -3.57 -8.38
CA PHE A 95 -7.82 -3.05 -9.64
C PHE A 95 -6.30 -3.19 -9.72
N ALA A 96 -5.57 -2.84 -8.65
CA ALA A 96 -4.12 -2.96 -8.59
C ALA A 96 -3.63 -4.41 -8.70
N ARG A 97 -4.38 -5.38 -8.15
CA ARG A 97 -4.09 -6.82 -8.28
C ARG A 97 -4.39 -7.36 -9.67
N GLU A 98 -5.49 -6.94 -10.30
CA GLU A 98 -5.80 -7.31 -11.69
C GLU A 98 -4.73 -6.76 -12.66
N HIS A 99 -4.17 -5.60 -12.36
CA HIS A 99 -3.13 -4.93 -13.14
C HIS A 99 -1.76 -4.98 -12.45
N TRP A 100 -1.47 -6.08 -11.75
CA TRP A 100 -0.30 -6.20 -10.90
C TRP A 100 1.03 -5.77 -11.52
N PRO A 101 1.32 -5.95 -12.84
CA PRO A 101 2.62 -5.54 -13.39
C PRO A 101 2.91 -4.04 -13.25
N PHE A 102 1.86 -3.23 -13.05
CA PHE A 102 1.96 -1.78 -12.84
C PHE A 102 2.05 -1.38 -11.37
N PHE A 103 1.78 -2.28 -10.43
CA PHE A 103 1.69 -1.97 -9.00
C PHE A 103 2.60 -2.82 -8.13
N TYR A 104 2.95 -4.02 -8.56
CA TYR A 104 3.69 -5.04 -7.81
C TYR A 104 4.79 -5.68 -8.65
N SER A 105 5.82 -6.22 -7.98
CA SER A 105 6.90 -6.94 -8.63
C SER A 105 6.47 -8.31 -9.18
N ASP A 106 5.43 -8.91 -8.59
CA ASP A 106 4.93 -10.24 -8.93
C ASP A 106 3.42 -10.40 -8.64
N GLU A 107 2.88 -11.55 -9.05
CA GLU A 107 1.49 -11.97 -8.82
C GLU A 107 1.16 -12.31 -7.36
N ASN A 108 2.15 -12.33 -6.46
CA ASN A 108 1.91 -12.55 -5.02
C ASN A 108 1.54 -11.24 -4.31
N TYR A 109 1.64 -10.10 -5.00
CA TYR A 109 1.27 -8.76 -4.51
C TYR A 109 2.04 -8.36 -3.24
N LYS A 110 3.22 -8.93 -3.02
CA LYS A 110 3.98 -8.77 -1.78
C LYS A 110 4.84 -7.51 -1.77
N TYR A 111 5.38 -7.14 -2.93
CA TYR A 111 6.31 -6.01 -3.05
C TYR A 111 5.76 -4.99 -4.05
N PRO A 112 5.10 -3.92 -3.56
CA PRO A 112 4.67 -2.83 -4.41
C PRO A 112 5.86 -2.12 -5.08
N LEU A 113 5.67 -1.65 -6.31
CA LEU A 113 6.69 -0.93 -7.06
C LEU A 113 6.51 0.59 -6.88
N ASN A 114 7.11 1.15 -5.82
CA ASN A 114 6.89 2.56 -5.42
C ASN A 114 7.00 3.55 -6.58
N TYR A 115 7.96 3.36 -7.50
CA TYR A 115 8.17 4.26 -8.64
C TYR A 115 7.02 4.24 -9.67
N TYR A 116 6.39 3.09 -9.91
CA TYR A 116 5.17 3.03 -10.71
C TYR A 116 3.98 3.55 -9.92
N VAL A 117 3.83 3.12 -8.67
CA VAL A 117 2.72 3.50 -7.81
C VAL A 117 2.68 5.03 -7.65
N ASP A 118 3.78 5.68 -7.32
CA ASP A 118 3.85 7.16 -7.18
C ASP A 118 3.45 7.91 -8.45
N THR A 119 3.70 7.31 -9.62
CA THR A 119 3.37 7.91 -10.92
C THR A 119 1.89 7.71 -11.28
N LEU A 120 1.35 6.53 -10.99
CA LEU A 120 0.00 6.12 -11.40
C LEU A 120 -1.07 6.47 -10.37
N TRP A 121 -0.74 6.40 -9.08
CA TRP A 121 -1.68 6.55 -7.97
C TRP A 121 -2.47 7.86 -7.97
N PRO A 122 -1.89 9.03 -8.31
CA PRO A 122 -2.65 10.28 -8.39
C PRO A 122 -3.81 10.25 -9.40
N ARG A 123 -3.79 9.30 -10.34
CA ARG A 123 -4.81 9.12 -11.39
C ARG A 123 -5.47 7.74 -11.33
N VAL A 124 -5.32 6.99 -10.22
CA VAL A 124 -5.80 5.61 -10.13
C VAL A 124 -7.30 5.49 -10.42
N ASP A 125 -8.11 6.42 -9.92
CA ASP A 125 -9.56 6.42 -10.14
C ASP A 125 -9.94 6.66 -11.63
N GLU A 126 -9.10 7.38 -12.37
CA GLU A 126 -9.25 7.55 -13.82
C GLU A 126 -9.02 6.22 -14.55
N PHE A 127 -7.97 5.49 -14.18
CA PHE A 127 -7.67 4.18 -14.78
C PHE A 127 -8.73 3.13 -14.43
N ILE A 128 -9.24 3.13 -13.20
CA ILE A 128 -10.36 2.29 -12.78
C ILE A 128 -11.59 2.59 -13.64
N ARG A 129 -11.92 3.88 -13.86
CA ARG A 129 -13.04 4.25 -14.73
C ARG A 129 -12.85 3.75 -16.16
N ILE A 130 -11.65 3.92 -16.74
CA ILE A 130 -11.34 3.41 -18.08
C ILE A 130 -11.54 1.90 -18.12
N HIS A 131 -11.06 1.17 -17.11
CA HIS A 131 -11.22 -0.28 -17.01
C HIS A 131 -12.69 -0.68 -16.99
N ASP A 132 -13.50 -0.05 -16.15
CA ASP A 132 -14.91 -0.39 -15.99
C ASP A 132 -15.72 -0.09 -17.27
N GLU A 133 -15.43 1.03 -17.95
CA GLU A 133 -16.10 1.43 -19.20
C GLU A 133 -15.69 0.56 -20.40
N SER A 134 -14.42 0.15 -20.47
CA SER A 134 -13.86 -0.57 -21.61
C SER A 134 -13.81 -2.09 -21.42
N ARG A 135 -14.19 -2.62 -20.25
CA ARG A 135 -14.06 -4.05 -19.90
C ARG A 135 -14.61 -5.02 -20.95
N GLN A 136 -15.71 -4.64 -21.61
CA GLN A 136 -16.37 -5.47 -22.63
C GLN A 136 -15.83 -5.25 -24.06
N SER A 137 -15.32 -4.06 -24.36
CA SER A 137 -14.91 -3.66 -25.72
C SER A 137 -13.40 -3.78 -25.93
N ASN A 138 -12.61 -3.31 -24.97
CA ASN A 138 -11.16 -3.41 -24.93
C ASN A 138 -10.69 -3.64 -23.49
N TYR A 139 -10.58 -4.91 -23.11
CA TYR A 139 -10.14 -5.33 -21.77
C TYR A 139 -8.76 -4.76 -21.37
N PHE A 140 -7.90 -4.46 -22.34
CA PHE A 140 -6.53 -4.01 -22.07
C PHE A 140 -6.35 -2.48 -22.02
N ALA A 141 -7.40 -1.70 -22.29
CA ALA A 141 -7.31 -0.25 -22.45
C ALA A 141 -6.77 0.48 -21.21
N ALA A 142 -7.12 0.02 -20.00
CA ALA A 142 -6.62 0.62 -18.77
C ALA A 142 -5.10 0.44 -18.62
N GLY A 143 -4.58 -0.75 -18.94
CA GLY A 143 -3.14 -0.99 -18.93
C GLY A 143 -2.40 -0.21 -20.02
N GLU A 144 -2.98 -0.05 -21.21
CA GLU A 144 -2.43 0.83 -22.26
C GLU A 144 -2.35 2.29 -21.79
N ALA A 145 -3.40 2.79 -21.12
CA ALA A 145 -3.41 4.13 -20.55
C ALA A 145 -2.35 4.29 -19.44
N MET A 146 -2.13 3.27 -18.61
CA MET A 146 -1.07 3.27 -17.60
C MET A 146 0.33 3.21 -18.24
N GLN A 147 0.54 2.44 -19.31
CA GLN A 147 1.81 2.45 -20.05
C GLN A 147 2.12 3.83 -20.62
N GLN A 148 1.12 4.51 -21.18
CA GLN A 148 1.28 5.87 -21.70
C GLN A 148 1.63 6.85 -20.57
N ALA A 149 1.00 6.73 -19.41
CA ALA A 149 1.32 7.57 -18.25
C ALA A 149 2.75 7.36 -17.74
N LEU A 150 3.22 6.11 -17.63
CA LEU A 150 4.60 5.79 -17.26
C LEU A 150 5.59 6.31 -18.29
N SER A 151 5.31 6.11 -19.58
CA SER A 151 6.16 6.58 -20.68
C SER A 151 6.26 8.12 -20.70
N ALA A 152 5.14 8.82 -20.44
CA ALA A 152 5.12 10.28 -20.33
C ALA A 152 5.97 10.77 -19.14
N ALA A 153 6.03 9.99 -18.06
CA ALA A 153 6.92 10.21 -16.92
C ALA A 153 8.38 9.77 -17.18
N ARG A 154 8.70 9.28 -18.38
CA ARG A 154 10.02 8.73 -18.77
C ARG A 154 10.43 7.50 -17.95
N ILE A 155 9.46 6.72 -17.53
CA ILE A 155 9.64 5.44 -16.85
C ILE A 155 9.36 4.34 -17.88
N GLU A 156 10.22 3.32 -17.93
CA GLU A 156 10.00 2.15 -18.79
C GLU A 156 8.75 1.41 -18.30
N PRO A 157 7.69 1.28 -19.13
CA PRO A 157 6.48 0.60 -18.71
C PRO A 157 6.66 -0.93 -18.74
N PRO A 158 5.92 -1.69 -17.92
CA PRO A 158 5.90 -3.13 -18.03
C PRO A 158 5.27 -3.57 -19.36
N ALA A 159 5.62 -4.77 -19.83
CA ALA A 159 4.97 -5.36 -21.00
C ALA A 159 3.46 -5.57 -20.74
N TRP A 160 2.62 -5.09 -21.65
CA TRP A 160 1.17 -5.22 -21.57
C TRP A 160 0.57 -5.36 -22.98
N PRO A 161 -0.35 -6.32 -23.23
CA PRO A 161 -0.79 -7.38 -22.31
C PRO A 161 0.32 -8.39 -21.97
N GLN A 162 0.22 -9.03 -20.81
CA GLN A 162 1.18 -10.06 -20.38
C GLN A 162 1.18 -11.22 -21.39
N PRO A 163 2.36 -11.65 -21.91
CA PRO A 163 2.42 -12.85 -22.73
C PRO A 163 1.97 -14.05 -21.90
N LYS A 164 1.11 -14.91 -22.46
CA LYS A 164 0.64 -16.12 -21.76
C LYS A 164 1.85 -16.91 -21.29
N ARG A 165 2.01 -17.05 -19.97
CA ARG A 165 3.05 -17.90 -19.37
C ARG A 165 2.80 -19.34 -19.85
N VAL A 166 3.67 -19.84 -20.72
CA VAL A 166 3.61 -21.25 -21.15
C VAL A 166 4.01 -22.08 -19.94
N VAL A 167 3.02 -22.67 -19.27
CA VAL A 167 3.29 -23.64 -18.21
C VAL A 167 3.90 -24.87 -18.89
N GLU A 168 5.23 -25.00 -18.84
CA GLU A 168 5.87 -26.26 -19.20
C GLU A 168 5.29 -27.33 -18.29
N LYS A 169 4.48 -28.21 -18.87
CA LYS A 169 4.00 -29.42 -18.19
C LYS A 169 5.25 -30.21 -17.78
N THR A 170 5.58 -30.19 -16.50
CA THR A 170 6.52 -31.14 -15.92
C THR A 170 6.12 -32.54 -16.36
N LYS A 171 7.01 -33.23 -17.08
CA LYS A 171 6.81 -34.63 -17.45
C LYS A 171 6.50 -35.41 -16.16
N PRO A 172 5.45 -36.27 -16.15
CA PRO A 172 5.25 -37.15 -15.01
C PRO A 172 6.51 -38.00 -14.83
N LEU A 173 7.02 -38.09 -13.59
CA LEU A 173 8.06 -39.05 -13.23
C LEU A 173 7.57 -40.44 -13.66
N SER A 174 8.35 -41.12 -14.50
CA SER A 174 8.11 -42.53 -14.79
C SER A 174 8.47 -43.36 -13.55
N ASP A 175 7.61 -44.32 -13.20
CA ASP A 175 7.79 -45.29 -12.09
C ASP A 175 9.07 -46.16 -12.22
N ASP A 176 9.82 -46.04 -13.31
CA ASP A 176 11.03 -46.83 -13.59
C ASP A 176 12.29 -46.35 -12.82
N ASP A 177 12.21 -45.24 -12.06
CA ASP A 177 13.36 -44.66 -11.32
C ASP A 177 13.34 -44.94 -9.80
N ILE A 178 12.50 -45.87 -9.30
CA ILE A 178 12.54 -46.30 -7.89
C ILE A 178 13.42 -47.55 -7.75
N PRO A 179 14.66 -47.45 -7.24
CA PRO A 179 15.45 -48.63 -6.92
C PRO A 179 14.84 -49.35 -5.71
N PHE A 180 14.56 -50.65 -5.88
CA PHE A 180 14.14 -51.58 -4.83
C PHE A 180 15.23 -51.82 -3.79
#